data_AF-S8CJT3-F1
#
_entry.id   AF-S8CJT3-F1
#
_cell.length_a   1.000
_cell.length_b   1.000
_cell.length_c   1.000
_cell.angle_alpha   90.00
_cell.angle_beta   90.00
_cell.angle_gamma   90.00
#
_symmetry.space_group_name_H-M   'P 1'
#
loop_
_entity.id
_entity.type
_entity.pdbx_description
1 polymer ?
#
loop_
_entity_poly.entity_id
_entity_poly.type
_entity_poly.pdbx_seq_one_letter_code
_entity_poly.pdbx_strand_id
1 'polypeptide(L)'
;NYDDAKTAFRLVPMLFTFVVCGIVSSTSNTYFVQQASNMNRKIGNWSVPQNIFLLMIEGARQSLIALTYHLYLRGSRRRYAPSVGVAYAMILGVLCCIAAAKVETMRLNVIRVHNLMEKPDETIPMSMFWLSFQFVLIGGLTSVLDLSTSELYRDQWPESMSGLLDSLGSAVTGLGFVCAVGVVDVVGRVSGRDGRISWFQETLNKSRLDNYYWTLAVLGSANLLVFSVAACCFKYNS
;
A
#
# COMPACT_ATOMS: atom_id res chain seq x y z
N ASN A 1 -17.73 30.34 7.37
CA ASN A 1 -18.94 29.50 7.48
C ASN A 1 -18.74 28.41 8.51
N TYR A 2 -19.56 28.40 9.56
CA TYR A 2 -19.46 27.47 10.68
C TYR A 2 -19.83 26.02 10.28
N ASP A 3 -20.76 25.86 9.33
CA ASP A 3 -21.20 24.55 8.83
C ASP A 3 -20.14 23.86 7.94
N ASP A 4 -19.39 24.65 7.18
CA ASP A 4 -18.22 24.18 6.42
C ASP A 4 -17.16 23.66 7.40
N ALA A 5 -16.73 24.46 8.39
CA ALA A 5 -15.75 24.04 9.40
C ALA A 5 -16.17 22.77 10.18
N LYS A 6 -17.46 22.61 10.47
CA LYS A 6 -18.03 21.43 11.14
C LYS A 6 -18.00 20.18 10.27
N THR A 7 -18.12 20.34 8.95
CA THR A 7 -17.99 19.24 7.98
C THR A 7 -16.51 18.83 7.81
N ALA A 8 -15.56 19.78 7.88
CA ALA A 8 -14.11 19.48 7.83
C ALA A 8 -13.69 18.61 8.99
N PHE A 9 -14.13 18.97 10.20
CA PHE A 9 -13.81 18.22 11.40
C PHE A 9 -14.32 16.76 11.37
N ARG A 10 -15.37 16.48 10.58
CA ARG A 10 -15.92 15.12 10.46
C ARG A 10 -15.13 14.23 9.49
N LEU A 11 -14.37 14.80 8.56
CA LEU A 11 -13.51 14.07 7.63
C LEU A 11 -12.12 13.78 8.21
N VAL A 12 -11.69 14.55 9.22
CA VAL A 12 -10.40 14.37 9.89
C VAL A 12 -10.16 12.91 10.34
N PRO A 13 -11.11 12.20 10.99
CA PRO A 13 -10.92 10.80 11.34
C PRO A 13 -10.70 9.88 10.13
N MET A 14 -11.36 10.15 9.00
CA MET A 14 -11.14 9.39 7.76
C MET A 14 -9.79 9.70 7.13
N LEU A 15 -9.35 10.96 7.15
CA LEU A 15 -8.01 11.34 6.65
C LEU A 15 -6.90 10.57 7.36
N PHE A 16 -7.00 10.41 8.69
CA PHE A 16 -6.00 9.66 9.45
C PHE A 16 -5.83 8.20 9.00
N THR A 17 -6.88 7.58 8.43
CA THR A 17 -6.78 6.22 7.90
C THR A 17 -5.88 6.13 6.65
N PHE A 18 -5.60 7.25 5.99
CA PHE A 18 -4.70 7.31 4.82
C PHE A 18 -3.22 7.24 5.20
N VAL A 19 -2.89 7.50 6.47
CA VAL A 19 -1.53 7.27 7.00
C VAL A 19 -1.13 5.80 6.80
N VAL A 20 -2.03 4.86 7.08
CA VAL A 20 -1.76 3.42 6.90
C VAL A 20 -1.62 3.07 5.42
N CYS A 21 -2.44 3.67 4.54
CA CYS A 21 -2.24 3.52 3.09
C CYS A 21 -0.86 4.01 2.67
N GLY A 22 -0.39 5.15 3.18
CA GLY A 22 0.95 5.67 2.94
C GLY A 22 2.07 4.76 3.45
N ILE A 23 1.89 4.14 4.63
CA ILE A 23 2.82 3.14 5.17
C ILE A 23 2.94 1.94 4.22
N VAL A 24 1.81 1.42 3.73
CA VAL A 24 1.81 0.30 2.77
C VAL A 24 2.42 0.73 1.44
N SER A 25 2.12 1.92 0.93
CA SER A 25 2.70 2.44 -0.32
C SER A 25 4.22 2.61 -0.27
N SER A 26 4.78 2.92 0.90
CA SER A 26 6.22 3.10 1.07
C SER A 26 7.02 1.80 0.87
N THR A 27 6.42 0.63 1.08
CA THR A 27 7.10 -0.67 0.87
C THR A 27 7.47 -0.88 -0.59
N SER A 28 6.67 -0.35 -1.52
CA SER A 28 6.93 -0.46 -2.96
C SER A 28 8.19 0.27 -3.41
N ASN A 29 8.57 1.35 -2.73
CA ASN A 29 9.74 2.16 -3.05
C ASN A 29 11.02 1.64 -2.37
N THR A 30 10.87 0.75 -1.41
CA THR A 30 11.96 0.29 -0.54
C THR A 30 12.13 -1.22 -0.68
N TYR A 31 11.46 -2.00 0.17
CA TYR A 31 11.65 -3.44 0.26
C TYR A 31 11.32 -4.19 -1.03
N PHE A 32 10.32 -3.75 -1.80
CA PHE A 32 9.99 -4.42 -3.07
C PHE A 32 11.14 -4.28 -4.08
N VAL A 33 11.76 -3.11 -4.14
CA VAL A 33 12.93 -2.85 -4.99
C VAL A 33 14.13 -3.66 -4.52
N GLN A 34 14.35 -3.73 -3.21
CA GLN A 34 15.45 -4.54 -2.65
C GLN A 34 15.24 -6.04 -2.84
N GLN A 35 14.01 -6.55 -2.78
CA GLN A 35 13.72 -7.94 -3.14
C GLN A 35 14.08 -8.19 -4.61
N ALA A 36 13.71 -7.27 -5.50
CA ALA A 36 13.99 -7.37 -6.93
C ALA A 36 15.49 -7.25 -7.30
N SER A 37 16.36 -6.74 -6.43
CA SER A 37 17.80 -6.62 -6.72
C SER A 37 18.52 -7.96 -6.80
N ASN A 38 18.10 -8.91 -5.97
CA ASN A 38 18.83 -10.16 -5.82
C ASN A 38 18.07 -11.33 -6.46
N MET A 39 16.96 -11.08 -7.15
CA MET A 39 16.17 -12.10 -7.85
C MET A 39 16.60 -12.25 -9.33
N ASN A 40 16.32 -13.42 -9.91
CA ASN A 40 16.65 -13.68 -11.31
C ASN A 40 15.81 -12.81 -12.26
N ARG A 41 16.49 -12.08 -13.12
CA ARG A 41 15.92 -11.08 -14.05
C ARG A 41 15.77 -11.60 -15.48
N LYS A 42 16.20 -12.83 -15.74
CA LYS A 42 16.23 -13.39 -17.09
C LYS A 42 14.87 -13.94 -17.53
N ILE A 43 14.45 -13.57 -18.74
CA ILE A 43 13.42 -14.28 -19.52
C ILE A 43 14.13 -14.91 -20.71
N GLY A 44 14.35 -16.23 -20.65
CA GLY A 44 15.22 -16.90 -21.62
C GLY A 44 16.62 -16.28 -21.62
N ASN A 45 17.01 -15.70 -22.75
CA ASN A 45 18.32 -15.05 -22.93
C ASN A 45 18.31 -13.55 -22.63
N TRP A 46 17.15 -12.93 -22.45
CA TRP A 46 17.03 -11.49 -22.24
C TRP A 46 17.01 -11.14 -20.75
N SER A 47 17.72 -10.09 -20.35
CA SER A 47 17.75 -9.60 -18.96
C SER A 47 16.86 -8.38 -18.82
N VAL A 48 15.84 -8.48 -17.96
CA VAL A 48 14.84 -7.42 -17.81
C VAL A 48 15.31 -6.39 -16.77
N PRO A 49 15.21 -5.09 -17.08
CA PRO A 49 15.50 -4.06 -16.10
C PRO A 49 14.40 -3.94 -15.03
N GLN A 50 14.76 -3.62 -13.78
CA GLN A 50 13.83 -3.50 -12.64
C GLN A 50 12.76 -2.41 -12.81
N ASN A 51 13.09 -1.37 -13.58
CA ASN A 51 12.17 -0.28 -13.89
C ASN A 51 10.90 -0.76 -14.63
N ILE A 52 10.86 -2.00 -15.13
CA ILE A 52 9.63 -2.62 -15.65
C ILE A 52 8.50 -2.60 -14.61
N PHE A 53 8.82 -2.67 -13.31
CA PHE A 53 7.82 -2.61 -12.25
C PHE A 53 7.17 -1.23 -12.11
N LEU A 54 7.87 -0.15 -12.46
CA LEU A 54 7.27 1.18 -12.54
C LEU A 54 6.24 1.25 -13.67
N LEU A 55 6.55 0.62 -14.82
CA LEU A 55 5.61 0.51 -15.93
C LEU A 55 4.40 -0.36 -15.56
N MET A 56 4.58 -1.42 -14.75
CA MET A 56 3.48 -2.23 -14.24
C MET A 56 2.57 -1.44 -13.29
N ILE A 57 3.13 -0.64 -12.39
CA ILE A 57 2.36 0.27 -11.52
C ILE A 57 1.53 1.23 -12.38
N GLU A 58 2.15 1.87 -13.37
CA GLU A 58 1.48 2.83 -14.24
C GLU A 58 0.37 2.18 -15.09
N GLY A 59 0.62 0.99 -15.64
CA GLY A 59 -0.38 0.22 -16.38
C GLY A 59 -1.55 -0.23 -15.50
N ALA A 60 -1.27 -0.65 -14.26
CA ALA A 60 -2.29 -0.99 -13.27
C ALA A 60 -3.14 0.23 -12.91
N ARG A 61 -2.50 1.39 -12.69
CA ARG A 61 -3.15 2.66 -12.41
C ARG A 61 -4.17 3.03 -13.49
N GLN A 62 -3.77 3.04 -14.76
CA GLN A 62 -4.67 3.40 -15.86
C GLN A 62 -5.86 2.43 -15.98
N SER A 63 -5.58 1.13 -15.85
CA SER A 63 -6.60 0.08 -15.97
C SER A 63 -7.62 0.15 -14.82
N LEU A 64 -7.15 0.33 -13.58
CA LEU A 64 -7.99 0.34 -12.39
C LEU A 64 -8.76 1.65 -12.21
N ILE A 65 -8.21 2.79 -12.64
CA ILE A 65 -8.97 4.05 -12.72
C ILE A 65 -10.14 3.89 -13.68
N ALA A 66 -9.90 3.37 -14.89
CA ALA A 66 -10.96 3.15 -15.87
C ALA A 66 -12.05 2.22 -15.31
N LEU A 67 -11.65 1.11 -14.70
CA LEU A 67 -12.59 0.17 -14.08
C LEU A 67 -13.40 0.83 -12.96
N THR A 68 -12.73 1.57 -12.07
CA THR A 68 -13.37 2.25 -10.93
C THR A 68 -14.37 3.31 -11.41
N TYR A 69 -14.02 4.08 -12.44
CA TYR A 69 -14.91 5.06 -13.05
C TYR A 69 -16.15 4.40 -13.66
N HIS A 70 -15.96 3.29 -14.39
CA HIS A 70 -17.06 2.55 -15.00
C HIS A 70 -18.00 1.88 -13.98
N LEU A 71 -17.46 1.29 -12.91
CA LEU A 71 -18.23 0.52 -11.93
C LEU A 71 -18.92 1.39 -10.89
N TYR A 72 -18.22 2.40 -10.37
CA TYR A 72 -18.69 3.16 -9.21
C TYR A 72 -19.26 4.52 -9.59
N LEU A 73 -18.58 5.26 -10.47
CA LEU A 73 -18.96 6.65 -10.77
C LEU A 73 -20.08 6.77 -11.82
N ARG A 74 -20.29 5.75 -12.66
CA ARG A 74 -21.38 5.72 -13.67
C ARG A 74 -22.69 5.10 -13.15
N GLY A 75 -22.70 4.52 -11.95
CA GLY A 75 -23.88 3.86 -11.36
C GLY A 75 -24.84 4.80 -10.60
N SER A 76 -26.09 4.37 -10.43
CA SER A 76 -27.20 5.16 -9.86
C SER A 76 -27.05 5.56 -8.36
N ARG A 77 -26.00 5.13 -7.65
CA ARG A 77 -25.73 5.49 -6.23
C ARG A 77 -24.49 6.38 -6.09
N ARG A 78 -24.48 7.51 -6.79
CA ARG A 78 -23.36 8.47 -6.87
C ARG A 78 -22.82 8.91 -5.50
N ARG A 79 -23.69 9.05 -4.49
CA ARG A 79 -23.33 9.60 -3.16
C ARG A 79 -22.35 8.75 -2.34
N TYR A 80 -22.40 7.43 -2.46
CA TYR A 80 -21.52 6.53 -1.68
C TYR A 80 -20.35 5.98 -2.50
N ALA A 81 -20.35 6.25 -3.82
CA ALA A 81 -19.34 5.73 -4.74
C ALA A 81 -17.91 6.10 -4.33
N PRO A 82 -17.59 7.34 -3.89
CA PRO A 82 -16.24 7.70 -3.49
C PRO A 82 -15.75 6.91 -2.27
N SER A 83 -16.55 6.79 -1.22
CA SER A 83 -16.16 6.08 0.01
C SER A 83 -16.03 4.57 -0.18
N VAL A 84 -16.86 3.98 -1.06
CA VAL A 84 -16.70 2.58 -1.49
C VAL A 84 -15.39 2.40 -2.26
N GLY A 85 -15.02 3.36 -3.11
CA GLY A 85 -13.73 3.37 -3.80
C GLY A 85 -12.55 3.41 -2.83
N VAL A 86 -12.61 4.23 -1.78
CA VAL A 86 -11.57 4.27 -0.72
C VAL A 86 -11.45 2.92 0.00
N ALA A 87 -12.59 2.31 0.39
CA ALA A 87 -12.58 0.97 0.99
C ALA A 87 -11.99 -0.08 0.05
N TYR A 88 -12.33 -0.02 -1.24
CA TYR A 88 -11.77 -0.89 -2.27
C TYR A 88 -10.24 -0.71 -2.39
N ALA A 89 -9.74 0.52 -2.36
CA ALA A 89 -8.31 0.81 -2.35
C ALA A 89 -7.62 0.17 -1.13
N MET A 90 -8.18 0.33 0.07
CA MET A 90 -7.65 -0.29 1.29
C MET A 90 -7.61 -1.83 1.21
N ILE A 91 -8.64 -2.46 0.62
CA ILE A 91 -8.64 -3.91 0.35
C ILE A 91 -7.48 -4.29 -0.57
N LEU A 92 -7.24 -3.55 -1.65
CA LEU A 92 -6.09 -3.78 -2.53
C LEU A 92 -4.76 -3.68 -1.78
N GLY A 93 -4.63 -2.72 -0.85
CA GLY A 93 -3.46 -2.58 0.02
C GLY A 93 -3.25 -3.79 0.95
N VAL A 94 -4.32 -4.32 1.55
CA VAL A 94 -4.25 -5.54 2.37
C VAL A 94 -3.85 -6.74 1.52
N LEU A 95 -4.47 -6.92 0.34
CA LEU A 95 -4.12 -8.00 -0.59
C LEU A 95 -2.67 -7.88 -1.06
N CYS A 96 -2.17 -6.66 -1.27
CA CYS A 96 -0.79 -6.39 -1.63
C CYS A 96 0.16 -6.91 -0.56
N CYS A 97 -0.10 -6.59 0.71
CA CYS A 97 0.68 -7.06 1.85
C CYS A 97 0.65 -8.59 1.98
N ILE A 98 -0.53 -9.21 1.83
CA ILE A 98 -0.67 -10.68 1.90
C ILE A 98 0.15 -11.35 0.79
N ALA A 99 0.09 -10.83 -0.42
CA ALA A 99 0.86 -11.38 -1.52
C ALA A 99 2.35 -11.18 -1.35
N ALA A 100 2.78 -10.01 -0.89
CA ALA A 100 4.18 -9.74 -0.57
C ALA A 100 4.69 -10.70 0.51
N ALA A 101 3.90 -10.97 1.54
CA ALA A 101 4.24 -11.96 2.57
C ALA A 101 4.42 -13.36 2.00
N LYS A 102 3.52 -13.79 1.10
CA LYS A 102 3.60 -15.10 0.44
C LYS A 102 4.81 -15.21 -0.49
N VAL A 103 5.03 -14.21 -1.34
CA VAL A 103 6.18 -14.18 -2.27
C VAL A 103 7.49 -14.17 -1.49
N GLU A 104 7.55 -13.42 -0.39
CA GLU A 104 8.74 -13.40 0.47
C GLU A 104 8.98 -14.73 1.18
N THR A 105 7.91 -15.40 1.65
CA THR A 105 8.02 -16.74 2.21
C THR A 105 8.61 -17.73 1.18
N MET A 106 8.17 -17.63 -0.07
CA MET A 106 8.72 -18.43 -1.17
C MET A 106 10.19 -18.09 -1.44
N ARG A 107 10.55 -16.80 -1.47
CA ARG A 107 11.92 -16.33 -1.67
C ARG A 107 12.87 -16.83 -0.58
N LEU A 108 12.47 -16.71 0.69
CA LEU A 108 13.24 -17.21 1.83
C LEU A 108 13.40 -18.74 1.80
N ASN A 109 12.39 -19.48 1.33
CA ASN A 109 12.51 -20.92 1.16
C ASN A 109 13.56 -21.28 0.09
N VAL A 110 13.55 -20.59 -1.06
CA VAL A 110 14.55 -20.78 -2.13
C VAL A 110 15.97 -20.49 -1.61
N ILE A 111 16.16 -19.41 -0.85
CA ILE A 111 17.44 -19.06 -0.22
C ILE A 111 17.94 -20.17 0.70
N ARG A 112 17.05 -20.74 1.52
CA ARG A 112 17.40 -21.82 2.44
C ARG A 112 17.83 -23.08 1.70
N VAL A 113 17.07 -23.49 0.68
CA VAL A 113 17.37 -24.69 -0.12
C VAL A 113 18.70 -24.56 -0.87
N HIS A 114 19.05 -23.35 -1.31
CA HIS A 114 20.30 -23.09 -2.06
C HIS A 114 21.45 -22.60 -1.17
N ASN A 115 21.30 -22.59 0.16
CA ASN A 115 22.30 -22.11 1.13
C ASN A 115 22.82 -20.67 0.86
N LEU A 116 21.92 -19.78 0.44
CA LEU A 116 22.24 -18.38 0.08
C LEU A 116 22.11 -17.38 1.25
N MET A 117 21.92 -17.86 2.49
CA MET A 117 21.68 -17.02 3.67
C MET A 117 22.86 -16.07 3.97
N GLU A 118 24.09 -16.55 3.80
CA GLU A 118 25.34 -15.81 4.05
C GLU A 118 25.87 -15.09 2.80
N LYS A 119 25.14 -15.16 1.67
CA LYS A 119 25.59 -14.65 0.38
C LYS A 119 24.62 -13.60 -0.16
N PRO A 120 24.66 -12.36 0.37
CA PRO A 120 23.69 -11.33 0.03
C PRO A 120 23.70 -10.95 -1.46
N ASP A 121 24.87 -10.96 -2.10
CA ASP A 121 25.04 -10.50 -3.48
C ASP A 121 24.80 -11.59 -4.53
N GLU A 122 24.58 -12.84 -4.11
CA GLU A 122 24.35 -13.95 -5.03
C GLU A 122 22.91 -13.90 -5.57
N THR A 123 22.75 -14.14 -6.87
CA THR A 123 21.43 -14.13 -7.51
C THR A 123 20.60 -15.31 -7.00
N ILE A 124 19.48 -15.01 -6.39
CA ILE A 124 18.48 -15.97 -5.94
C ILE A 124 17.84 -16.60 -7.19
N PRO A 125 17.80 -17.94 -7.30
CA PRO A 125 17.22 -18.66 -8.44
C PRO A 125 15.69 -18.66 -8.39
N MET A 126 15.09 -17.47 -8.23
CA MET A 126 13.67 -17.20 -8.25
C MET A 126 13.42 -16.03 -9.19
N SER A 127 12.47 -16.17 -10.10
CA SER A 127 12.13 -15.13 -11.07
C SER A 127 11.61 -13.86 -10.36
N MET A 128 12.14 -12.69 -10.71
CA MET A 128 11.66 -11.41 -10.17
C MET A 128 10.17 -11.17 -10.46
N PHE A 129 9.61 -11.78 -11.53
CA PHE A 129 8.22 -11.60 -11.94
C PHE A 129 7.18 -12.09 -10.93
N TRP A 130 7.57 -12.88 -9.92
CA TRP A 130 6.70 -13.18 -8.78
C TRP A 130 6.28 -11.90 -8.01
N LEU A 131 7.12 -10.85 -8.03
CA LEU A 131 6.80 -9.55 -7.43
C LEU A 131 5.76 -8.76 -8.25
N SER A 132 5.45 -9.16 -9.48
CA SER A 132 4.51 -8.40 -10.33
C SER A 132 3.14 -8.24 -9.67
N PHE A 133 2.69 -9.25 -8.91
CA PHE A 133 1.37 -9.22 -8.26
C PHE A 133 1.28 -8.11 -7.19
N GLN A 134 2.29 -7.99 -6.32
CA GLN A 134 2.33 -6.93 -5.31
C GLN A 134 2.49 -5.54 -5.95
N PHE A 135 3.22 -5.41 -7.07
CA PHE A 135 3.36 -4.15 -7.81
C PHE A 135 2.07 -3.71 -8.52
N VAL A 136 1.30 -4.64 -9.07
CA VAL A 136 -0.02 -4.33 -9.66
C VAL A 136 -1.00 -3.90 -8.58
N LEU A 137 -1.03 -4.61 -7.45
CA LEU A 137 -1.94 -4.27 -6.34
C LEU A 137 -1.60 -2.94 -5.68
N ILE A 138 -0.31 -2.59 -5.53
CA ILE A 138 0.06 -1.29 -4.97
C ILE A 138 -0.30 -0.15 -5.92
N GLY A 139 -0.11 -0.32 -7.24
CA GLY A 139 -0.58 0.65 -8.23
C GLY A 139 -2.10 0.82 -8.19
N GLY A 140 -2.83 -0.26 -7.90
CA GLY A 140 -4.26 -0.21 -7.63
C GLY A 140 -4.63 0.56 -6.37
N LEU A 141 -3.98 0.27 -5.25
CA LEU A 141 -4.17 0.99 -3.99
C LEU A 141 -4.02 2.50 -4.20
N THR A 142 -2.89 2.96 -4.76
CA THR A 142 -2.63 4.40 -4.88
C THR A 142 -3.60 5.07 -5.83
N SER A 143 -3.81 4.48 -7.01
CA SER A 143 -4.66 5.07 -8.05
C SER A 143 -6.13 5.18 -7.66
N VAL A 144 -6.69 4.12 -7.07
CA VAL A 144 -8.09 4.11 -6.63
C VAL A 144 -8.26 5.04 -5.43
N LEU A 145 -7.30 5.07 -4.50
CA LEU A 145 -7.34 5.96 -3.34
C LEU A 145 -7.32 7.43 -3.78
N ASP A 146 -6.39 7.81 -4.65
CA ASP A 146 -6.26 9.18 -5.15
C ASP A 146 -7.55 9.62 -5.87
N LEU A 147 -8.05 8.81 -6.81
CA LEU A 147 -9.30 9.11 -7.52
C LEU A 147 -10.49 9.25 -6.56
N SER A 148 -10.65 8.30 -5.64
CA SER A 148 -11.81 8.22 -4.76
C SER A 148 -11.81 9.35 -3.72
N THR A 149 -10.64 9.72 -3.20
CA THR A 149 -10.52 10.83 -2.24
C THR A 149 -10.76 12.17 -2.91
N SER A 150 -10.23 12.39 -4.12
CA SER A 150 -10.49 13.63 -4.87
C SER A 150 -11.97 13.81 -5.22
N GLU A 151 -12.66 12.75 -5.66
CA GLU A 151 -14.10 12.82 -5.89
C GLU A 151 -14.88 13.02 -4.58
N LEU A 152 -14.47 12.38 -3.49
CA LEU A 152 -15.10 12.57 -2.17
C LEU A 152 -14.99 14.04 -1.70
N TYR A 153 -13.82 14.66 -1.87
CA TYR A 153 -13.65 16.06 -1.49
C TYR A 153 -14.47 16.99 -2.39
N ARG A 154 -14.50 16.74 -3.70
CA ARG A 154 -15.28 17.54 -4.64
C ARG A 154 -16.79 17.45 -4.36
N ASP A 155 -17.29 16.28 -3.97
CA ASP A 155 -18.71 16.08 -3.65
C ASP A 155 -19.11 16.70 -2.31
N GLN A 156 -18.18 16.86 -1.36
CA GLN A 156 -18.50 17.39 -0.02
C GLN A 156 -18.17 18.89 0.15
N TRP A 157 -17.42 19.51 -0.76
CA TRP A 157 -16.88 20.86 -0.58
C TRP A 157 -17.01 21.77 -1.80
N PRO A 158 -17.02 23.10 -1.57
CA PRO A 158 -16.88 24.07 -2.65
C PRO A 158 -15.57 23.85 -3.41
N GLU A 159 -15.59 24.11 -4.71
CA GLU A 159 -14.44 23.94 -5.61
C GLU A 159 -13.21 24.78 -5.18
N SER A 160 -13.42 25.88 -4.46
CA SER A 160 -12.34 26.70 -3.90
C SER A 160 -11.55 26.02 -2.77
N MET A 161 -12.09 24.97 -2.14
CA MET A 161 -11.46 24.23 -1.04
C MET A 161 -11.03 22.81 -1.43
N SER A 162 -11.51 22.27 -2.55
CA SER A 162 -11.19 20.90 -2.98
C SER A 162 -9.70 20.69 -3.20
N GLY A 163 -9.01 21.61 -3.89
CA GLY A 163 -7.56 21.51 -4.14
C GLY A 163 -6.71 21.57 -2.85
N LEU A 164 -7.18 22.30 -1.84
CA LEU A 164 -6.52 22.31 -0.51
C LEU A 164 -6.67 20.96 0.18
N LEU A 165 -7.85 20.33 0.08
CA LEU A 165 -8.12 19.01 0.67
C LEU A 165 -7.37 17.88 -0.04
N ASP A 166 -7.25 17.94 -1.37
CA ASP A 166 -6.40 17.02 -2.14
C ASP A 166 -4.94 17.11 -1.68
N SER A 167 -4.44 18.33 -1.48
CA SER A 167 -3.09 18.59 -0.97
C SER A 167 -2.92 18.06 0.46
N LEU A 168 -3.92 18.26 1.32
CA LEU A 168 -3.92 17.72 2.69
C LEU A 168 -3.94 16.19 2.69
N GLY A 169 -4.78 15.56 1.87
CA GLY A 169 -4.83 14.11 1.72
C GLY A 169 -3.48 13.53 1.29
N SER A 170 -2.87 14.16 0.28
CA SER A 170 -1.52 13.81 -0.18
C SER A 170 -0.47 13.98 0.92
N ALA A 171 -0.54 15.05 1.72
CA ALA A 171 0.34 15.27 2.85
C ALA A 171 0.17 14.20 3.95
N VAL A 172 -1.06 13.75 4.21
CA VAL A 172 -1.33 12.70 5.20
C VAL A 172 -0.84 11.33 4.71
N THR A 173 -1.01 11.02 3.43
CA THR A 173 -0.40 9.83 2.82
C THR A 173 1.13 9.91 2.88
N GLY A 174 1.71 11.08 2.60
CA GLY A 174 3.14 11.35 2.74
C GLY A 174 3.66 11.20 4.18
N LEU A 175 2.86 11.62 5.17
CA LEU A 175 3.15 11.35 6.58
C LEU A 175 3.24 9.85 6.86
N GLY A 176 2.40 9.05 6.20
CA GLY A 176 2.49 7.57 6.22
C GLY A 176 3.86 7.03 5.80
N PHE A 177 4.52 7.64 4.80
CA PHE A 177 5.88 7.24 4.40
C PHE A 177 6.89 7.46 5.52
N VAL A 178 6.77 8.58 6.24
CA VAL A 178 7.63 8.87 7.40
C VAL A 178 7.32 7.92 8.55
N CYS A 179 6.03 7.70 8.84
CA CYS A 179 5.59 6.77 9.88
C CYS A 179 6.03 5.33 9.62
N ALA A 180 6.22 4.93 8.36
CA ALA A 180 6.69 3.59 8.01
C ALA A 180 8.04 3.25 8.69
N VAL A 181 8.94 4.23 8.82
CA VAL A 181 10.21 4.07 9.55
C VAL A 181 9.96 3.74 11.03
N GLY A 182 9.01 4.44 11.65
CA GLY A 182 8.60 4.16 13.03
C GLY A 182 7.97 2.79 13.19
N VAL A 183 7.16 2.35 12.22
CA VAL A 183 6.60 0.98 12.23
C VAL A 183 7.71 -0.06 12.13
N VAL A 184 8.69 0.13 11.25
CA VAL A 184 9.86 -0.76 11.13
C VAL A 184 10.64 -0.82 12.45
N ASP A 185 10.92 0.31 13.10
CA ASP A 185 11.61 0.34 14.40
C ASP A 185 10.83 -0.39 15.49
N VAL A 186 9.52 -0.11 15.61
CA VAL A 186 8.66 -0.78 16.60
C VAL A 186 8.59 -2.29 16.36
N VAL A 187 8.35 -2.72 15.11
CA VAL A 187 8.28 -4.14 14.75
C VAL A 187 9.64 -4.82 14.95
N GLY A 188 10.74 -4.15 14.62
CA GLY A 188 12.10 -4.62 14.87
C GLY A 188 12.37 -4.86 16.36
N ARG A 189 12.04 -3.88 17.20
CA ARG A 189 12.18 -4.02 18.67
C ARG A 189 11.31 -5.13 19.22
N VAL A 190 10.04 -5.21 18.81
CA VAL A 190 9.10 -6.24 19.29
C VAL A 190 9.52 -7.64 18.86
N SER A 191 9.97 -7.80 17.61
CA SER A 191 10.43 -9.09 17.10
C SER A 191 11.72 -9.59 17.77
N GLY A 192 12.60 -8.67 18.18
CA GLY A 192 13.84 -8.97 18.89
C GLY A 192 13.74 -9.04 20.42
N ARG A 193 12.52 -8.98 21.01
CA ARG A 193 12.36 -9.11 22.47
C ARG A 193 12.77 -10.50 22.97
N ASP A 194 13.07 -10.58 24.25
CA ASP A 194 13.37 -11.83 24.97
C ASP A 194 14.56 -12.61 24.39
N GLY A 195 15.58 -11.89 23.89
CA GLY A 195 16.78 -12.49 23.31
C GLY A 195 16.58 -13.09 21.91
N ARG A 196 15.43 -12.85 21.27
CA ARG A 196 15.15 -13.30 19.90
C ARG A 196 15.88 -12.45 18.87
N ILE A 197 16.13 -13.02 17.71
CA ILE A 197 16.70 -12.33 16.56
C ILE A 197 15.62 -11.43 15.94
N SER A 198 15.91 -10.12 15.84
CA SER A 198 15.03 -9.14 15.17
C SER A 198 14.69 -9.58 13.74
N TRP A 199 13.48 -9.27 13.27
CA TRP A 199 13.10 -9.52 11.88
C TRP A 199 13.89 -8.67 10.88
N PHE A 200 14.45 -7.53 11.29
CA PHE A 200 15.31 -6.72 10.44
C PHE A 200 16.77 -6.98 10.79
N GLN A 201 17.50 -7.54 9.84
CA GLN A 201 18.90 -7.96 9.94
C GLN A 201 19.75 -7.21 8.92
N GLU A 202 21.08 -7.36 8.99
CA GLU A 202 22.03 -6.71 8.08
C GLU A 202 21.75 -7.00 6.60
N THR A 203 21.27 -8.20 6.29
CA THR A 203 20.92 -8.59 4.93
C THR A 203 19.44 -8.94 4.82
N LEU A 204 18.88 -8.68 3.64
CA LEU A 204 17.50 -9.01 3.32
C LEU A 204 17.26 -10.53 3.24
N ASN A 205 18.32 -11.33 3.06
CA ASN A 205 18.24 -12.80 3.11
C ASN A 205 18.08 -13.33 4.54
N LYS A 206 18.63 -12.63 5.54
CA LYS A 206 18.49 -12.97 6.97
C LYS A 206 17.25 -12.34 7.60
N SER A 207 16.71 -11.31 6.98
CA SER A 207 15.53 -10.60 7.46
C SER A 207 14.24 -11.41 7.25
N ARG A 208 13.26 -11.20 8.14
CA ARG A 208 11.92 -11.79 8.09
C ARG A 208 10.89 -10.76 7.59
N LEU A 209 11.08 -10.33 6.35
CA LEU A 209 10.16 -9.39 5.69
C LEU A 209 8.77 -10.00 5.48
N ASP A 210 8.67 -11.33 5.40
CA ASP A 210 7.40 -12.06 5.38
C ASP A 210 6.52 -11.70 6.58
N ASN A 211 7.12 -11.68 7.78
CA ASN A 211 6.43 -11.32 9.01
C ASN A 211 6.08 -9.82 9.06
N TYR A 212 6.95 -8.96 8.52
CA TYR A 212 6.66 -7.53 8.40
C TYR A 212 5.45 -7.28 7.50
N TYR A 213 5.38 -7.93 6.33
CA TYR A 213 4.23 -7.82 5.44
C TYR A 213 2.94 -8.39 6.04
N TRP A 214 3.01 -9.48 6.80
CA TRP A 214 1.85 -9.95 7.58
C TRP A 214 1.39 -8.93 8.62
N THR A 215 2.33 -8.25 9.29
CA THR A 215 2.01 -7.18 10.24
C THR A 215 1.30 -6.03 9.55
N LEU A 216 1.77 -5.61 8.37
CA LEU A 216 1.10 -4.58 7.57
C LEU A 216 -0.27 -5.04 7.06
N ALA A 217 -0.46 -6.32 6.72
CA ALA A 217 -1.76 -6.85 6.34
C ALA A 217 -2.77 -6.77 7.50
N VAL A 218 -2.35 -7.11 8.73
CA VAL A 218 -3.17 -6.97 9.94
C VAL A 218 -3.47 -5.51 10.23
N LEU A 219 -2.46 -4.64 10.17
CA LEU A 219 -2.63 -3.19 10.37
C LEU A 219 -3.59 -2.58 9.34
N GLY A 220 -3.43 -2.93 8.06
CA GLY A 220 -4.32 -2.50 6.99
C GLY A 220 -5.75 -3.01 7.14
N SER A 221 -5.92 -4.25 7.61
CA SER A 221 -7.25 -4.82 7.88
C SER A 221 -7.94 -4.11 9.04
N ALA A 222 -7.21 -3.83 10.12
CA ALA A 222 -7.73 -3.04 11.24
C ALA A 222 -8.09 -1.61 10.79
N ASN A 223 -7.25 -0.99 9.97
CA ASN A 223 -7.50 0.33 9.40
C ASN A 223 -8.75 0.35 8.51
N LEU A 224 -8.96 -0.67 7.69
CA LEU A 224 -10.18 -0.81 6.89
C LEU A 224 -11.44 -0.88 7.76
N LEU A 225 -11.39 -1.58 8.89
CA LEU A 225 -12.51 -1.62 9.84
C LEU A 225 -12.78 -0.24 10.45
N VAL A 226 -11.73 0.46 10.90
CA VAL A 226 -11.83 1.82 11.43
C VAL A 226 -12.42 2.77 10.39
N PHE A 227 -11.92 2.72 9.15
CA PHE A 227 -12.46 3.51 8.04
C PHE A 227 -13.93 3.18 7.78
N SER A 228 -14.30 1.90 7.74
CA SER A 228 -15.67 1.47 7.49
C SER A 228 -16.63 1.98 8.57
N VAL A 229 -16.24 1.89 9.84
CA VAL A 229 -17.03 2.45 10.95
C VAL A 229 -17.14 3.98 10.82
N ALA A 230 -16.04 4.68 10.56
CA ALA A 230 -16.05 6.12 10.37
C ALA A 230 -16.94 6.54 9.19
N ALA A 231 -16.87 5.83 8.07
CA ALA A 231 -17.67 6.07 6.87
C ALA A 231 -19.15 5.80 7.08
N CYS A 232 -19.52 4.77 7.88
CA CYS A 232 -20.90 4.49 8.25
C CYS A 232 -21.47 5.51 9.25
N CYS A 233 -20.65 6.03 10.16
CA CYS A 233 -21.04 7.07 11.10
C CYS A 233 -21.10 8.47 10.44
N PHE A 234 -20.54 8.62 9.23
CA PHE A 234 -20.54 9.88 8.50
C PHE A 234 -21.91 10.16 7.86
N LYS A 235 -22.56 11.24 8.30
CA LYS A 235 -23.71 11.80 7.59
C LYS A 235 -23.19 12.58 6.38
N TYR A 236 -23.26 11.97 5.20
CA TYR A 236 -23.01 12.66 3.94
C TYR A 236 -23.94 13.87 3.80
N ASN A 237 -23.46 14.98 3.25
CA ASN A 237 -24.36 16.09 2.92
C ASN A 237 -25.34 15.66 1.81
N SER A 238 -26.59 16.14 1.88
CA SER A 238 -27.65 15.87 0.88
C SER A 238 -27.67 16.95 -0.19
#